data_AF-W2ENF9-F1
#
_entry.id   AF-W2ENF9-F1
#
_cell.length_a   1.000
_cell.length_b   1.000
_cell.length_c   1.000
_cell.angle_alpha   90.00
_cell.angle_beta   90.00
_cell.angle_gamma   90.00
#
_symmetry.space_group_name_H-M   'P 1'
#
loop_
_entity.id
_entity.type
_entity.pdbx_description
1 polymer ?
#
loop_
_entity_poly.entity_id
_entity_poly.type
_entity_poly.pdbx_seq_one_letter_code
_entity_poly.pdbx_strand_id
1 'polypeptide(L)' 'MEGDVMRTDAVLDALARREPVAGGDPAVRLLGALVADVDSQRLSSVSITPST' A
#
# COMPACT_ATOMS: atom_id res chain seq x y z
N MET A 1 -9.84 -20.41 -11.51
CA MET A 1 -10.20 -18.97 -11.42
C MET A 1 -10.34 -18.54 -9.95
N GLU A 2 -11.14 -19.23 -9.15
CA GLU A 2 -11.35 -18.89 -7.73
C GLU A 2 -10.06 -18.91 -6.88
N GLY A 3 -9.15 -19.86 -7.13
CA GLY A 3 -7.85 -19.91 -6.45
C GLY A 3 -6.92 -18.74 -6.75
N ASP A 4 -7.00 -18.14 -7.94
CA ASP A 4 -6.20 -16.96 -8.30
C ASP A 4 -6.75 -15.69 -7.63
N VAL A 5 -8.07 -15.62 -7.48
CA VAL A 5 -8.74 -14.53 -6.74
C VAL A 5 -8.33 -14.58 -5.27
N MET A 6 -8.43 -15.73 -4.61
CA MET A 6 -8.00 -15.88 -3.21
C MET A 6 -6.53 -15.54 -2.99
N ARG A 7 -5.66 -15.90 -3.94
CA ARG A 7 -4.24 -15.56 -3.89
C ARG A 7 -4.02 -14.05 -4.01
N THR A 8 -4.77 -13.41 -4.90
CA THR A 8 -4.70 -11.96 -5.10
C THR A 8 -5.19 -11.23 -3.86
N ASP A 9 -6.32 -11.65 -3.29
CA ASP A 9 -6.86 -11.08 -2.05
C ASP A 9 -5.85 -11.18 -0.90
N ALA A 10 -5.18 -12.33 -0.74
CA ALA A 10 -4.14 -12.48 0.27
C ALA A 10 -2.96 -11.51 0.08
N VAL A 11 -2.56 -11.23 -1.16
CA VAL A 11 -1.51 -10.24 -1.47
C VAL A 11 -1.99 -8.83 -1.14
N LEU A 12 -3.23 -8.49 -1.51
CA LEU A 12 -3.82 -7.19 -1.20
C LEU A 12 -3.96 -6.97 0.30
N ASP A 13 -4.38 -7.99 1.05
CA ASP A 13 -4.50 -7.95 2.51
C ASP A 13 -3.14 -7.73 3.18
N ALA A 14 -2.10 -8.42 2.72
CA ALA A 14 -0.73 -8.23 3.22
C ALA A 14 -0.22 -6.80 2.96
N LEU A 15 -0.44 -6.28 1.75
CA LEU A 15 -0.08 -4.89 1.40
C LEU A 15 -0.84 -3.87 2.25
N ALA A 16 -2.13 -4.09 2.50
CA ALA A 16 -2.94 -3.23 3.35
C ALA A 16 -2.43 -3.21 4.81
N ARG A 17 -1.86 -4.32 5.29
CA ARG A 17 -1.23 -4.44 6.61
C ARG A 17 0.21 -3.92 6.65
N ARG A 18 0.77 -3.48 5.52
CA ARG A 18 2.19 -3.12 5.34
C ARG A 18 3.13 -4.28 5.67
N GLU A 19 2.65 -5.50 5.47
CA GLU A 19 3.47 -6.68 5.62
C GLU A 19 4.36 -6.87 4.38
N PRO A 20 5.61 -7.33 4.56
CA PRO A 20 6.49 -7.62 3.45
C PRO A 20 5.92 -8.79 2.65
N VAL A 21 5.47 -8.52 1.42
CA VAL A 21 5.05 -9.57 0.50
C VAL A 21 6.30 -10.16 -0.16
N ALA A 22 6.63 -11.40 0.23
CA ALA A 22 7.75 -12.12 -0.37
C ALA A 22 7.41 -12.49 -1.83
N GLY A 23 8.16 -11.93 -2.79
CA GLY A 23 7.93 -12.23 -4.20
C GLY A 23 8.80 -11.46 -5.18
N GLY A 24 9.05 -12.08 -6.34
CA GLY A 24 9.73 -11.48 -7.48
C GLY A 24 8.83 -10.64 -8.40
N ASP A 25 7.52 -10.59 -8.13
CA ASP A 25 6.55 -9.97 -9.02
C ASP A 25 6.72 -8.43 -9.05
N PRO A 26 7.08 -7.84 -10.21
CA PRO A 26 7.24 -6.41 -10.35
C PRO A 26 5.98 -5.60 -10.02
N ALA A 27 4.79 -6.14 -10.30
CA ALA A 27 3.51 -5.45 -10.04
C ALA A 27 3.26 -5.32 -8.53
N VAL A 28 3.56 -6.36 -7.76
CA VAL A 28 3.45 -6.33 -6.29
C VAL A 28 4.44 -5.34 -5.69
N ARG A 29 5.66 -5.27 -6.23
CA ARG A 29 6.67 -4.28 -5.80
C ARG A 29 6.24 -2.84 -6.08
N LEU A 30 5.71 -2.59 -7.28
CA LEU A 30 5.17 -1.28 -7.66
C LEU A 30 4.03 -0.86 -6.72
N LEU A 31 3.11 -1.79 -6.42
CA LEU A 31 1.99 -1.51 -5.53
C LEU A 31 2.46 -1.23 -4.10
N GLY A 32 3.43 -1.97 -3.59
CA GLY A 32 4.05 -1.69 -2.29
C GLY A 32 4.73 -0.32 -2.22
N ALA A 33 5.45 0.07 -3.28
CA ALA A 33 6.07 1.40 -3.37
C ALA A 33 5.01 2.53 -3.38
N LEU A 34 3.91 2.34 -4.10
CA LEU A 34 2.81 3.31 -4.14
C LEU A 34 2.13 3.48 -2.77
N VAL A 35 1.90 2.38 -2.05
CA VAL A 35 1.34 2.43 -0.69
C VAL A 35 2.26 3.24 0.25
N ALA A 36 3.56 3.00 0.19
CA ALA A 36 4.54 3.72 1.00
C ALA A 36 4.59 5.23 0.66
N ASP A 37 4.49 5.58 -0.61
CA ASP A 37 4.45 6.98 -1.07
C ASP A 37 3.19 7.69 -0.56
N VAL A 38 2.01 7.09 -0.71
CA VAL A 38 0.75 7.64 -0.20
C VAL A 38 0.79 7.80 1.33
N ASP A 39 1.28 6.81 2.07
CA ASP A 39 1.43 6.91 3.52
C ASP A 39 2.34 8.08 3.91
N SER A 40 3.42 8.31 3.15
CA SER A 40 4.33 9.46 3.35
C SER A 40 3.65 10.80 3.05
N GLN A 41 2.85 10.89 1.99
CA GLN A 41 2.10 12.10 1.65
C GLN A 41 1.03 12.44 2.69
N ARG A 42 0.35 11.44 3.26
CA ARG A 42 -0.66 11.65 4.31
C ARG A 42 -0.05 12.25 5.58
N LEU A 43 1.18 11.88 5.91
CA LEU A 43 1.93 12.44 7.04
C LEU A 43 2.43 13.87 6.78
N SER A 44 2.52 14.28 5.51
CA SER A 44 2.93 15.63 5.11
C SER A 44 1.78 16.65 5.11
N SER A 45 0.57 16.26 5.49
CA SER A 45 -0.57 17.18 5.60
C SER A 45 -0.41 18.04 6.86
N VAL A 46 0.33 19.14 6.72
CA VAL A 46 0.40 20.21 7.71
C VAL A 46 -0.97 20.89 7.77
N SER A 47 -1.62 20.82 8.93
CA SER A 47 -2.81 21.60 9.23
C SER A 47 -2.50 23.09 9.10
N ILE A 48 -3.06 23.74 8.09
CA ILE A 48 -3.16 25.21 8.05
C ILE A 48 -4.12 25.58 9.18
N THR A 49 -3.58 25.89 10.37
CA THR A 49 -4.31 26.72 11.33
C THR A 49 -4.35 28.12 10.73
N PRO A 50 -5.54 28.68 10.42
CA PRO A 50 -5.62 30.07 10.02
C PRO A 50 -5.17 30.90 11.22
N SER A 51 -4.10 31.67 11.05
CA SER A 51 -3.71 32.69 12.03
C SER A 51 -4.85 33.70 12.16
N THR A 52 -5.30 33.92 13.39
CA THR A 52 -6.39 34.82 13.80
C THR A 52 -6.21 36.26 13.31
#